data_AF-A0A1G2DMB8-F1
#
_entry.id   AF-A0A1G2DMB8-F1
#
_cell.length_a   1.000
_cell.length_b   1.000
_cell.length_c   1.000
_cell.angle_alpha   90.00
_cell.angle_beta   90.00
_cell.angle_gamma   90.00
#
_symmetry.space_group_name_H-M   'P 1'
#
loop_
_entity.id
_entity.type
_entity.pdbx_description
1 polymer ?
#
loop_
_entity_poly.entity_id
_entity_poly.type
_entity_poly.pdbx_seq_one_letter_code
_entity_poly.pdbx_strand_id
1 'polypeptide(L)'
;MISFEGYKKDKENKTPPPETKVPEGLSHFAKNKKEERDDPTSRLKRKRDALRNELREIKDHLNTLPGYKEYEDLAWRREEGISKEELSAEFTALNVRFPGMREEVKRAAEQAHVRQDELARIEGKLSGDSGLKKAA
;
A
#
# COMPACT_ATOMS: atom_id res chain seq x y z
N MET A 1 32.71 -15.59 47.14
CA MET A 1 33.68 -15.35 46.05
C MET A 1 34.25 -16.69 45.65
N ILE A 2 33.89 -17.20 44.48
CA ILE A 2 34.42 -18.47 43.97
C ILE A 2 35.08 -18.15 42.64
N SER A 3 36.38 -18.45 42.59
CA SER A 3 37.32 -18.14 41.51
C SER A 3 37.05 -18.96 40.25
N PHE A 4 37.19 -18.32 39.09
CA PHE A 4 37.26 -18.98 37.79
C PHE A 4 38.69 -19.47 37.56
N GLU A 5 38.91 -20.77 37.67
CA GLU A 5 40.19 -21.39 37.35
C GLU A 5 39.95 -22.62 36.47
N GLY A 6 40.58 -22.64 35.29
CA GLY A 6 40.77 -23.87 34.52
C GLY A 6 40.03 -23.98 33.19
N TYR A 7 40.32 -23.10 32.22
CA TYR A 7 40.29 -23.53 30.81
C TYR A 7 41.57 -24.29 30.51
N LYS A 8 41.53 -25.62 30.63
CA LYS A 8 42.51 -26.51 29.99
C LYS A 8 41.84 -27.24 28.82
N LYS A 9 42.58 -27.23 27.72
CA LYS A 9 42.18 -27.52 26.37
C LYS A 9 42.63 -28.94 26.06
N ASP A 10 41.78 -29.92 26.33
CA ASP A 10 42.05 -31.30 25.94
C ASP A 10 41.29 -31.63 24.66
N LYS A 11 42.07 -31.79 23.59
CA LYS A 11 41.66 -32.45 22.36
C LYS A 11 41.55 -33.96 22.64
N GLU A 12 40.65 -34.61 21.91
CA GLU A 12 40.45 -36.07 21.85
C GLU A 12 39.52 -36.67 22.92
N ASN A 13 38.21 -36.49 22.71
CA ASN A 13 37.29 -37.63 22.78
C ASN A 13 36.03 -37.35 21.97
N LYS A 14 35.75 -38.20 20.97
CA LYS A 14 34.52 -38.19 20.19
C LYS A 14 33.38 -38.78 21.03
N THR A 15 32.77 -37.97 21.88
CA THR A 15 31.41 -38.24 22.38
C THR A 15 30.42 -37.56 21.44
N PRO A 16 29.45 -38.28 20.85
CA PRO A 16 28.36 -37.61 20.14
C PRO A 16 27.65 -36.67 21.13
N PRO A 17 27.18 -35.49 20.70
CA PRO A 17 26.40 -34.62 21.56
C PRO A 17 25.21 -35.42 22.12
N PRO A 18 24.80 -35.22 23.39
CA PRO A 18 23.60 -35.85 23.90
C PRO A 18 22.47 -35.49 22.93
N GLU A 19 21.82 -36.51 22.38
CA GLU A 19 20.62 -36.33 21.58
C GLU A 19 19.66 -35.52 22.44
N THR A 20 19.48 -34.25 22.09
CA THR A 20 18.35 -33.47 22.55
C THR A 20 17.14 -34.17 21.97
N LYS A 21 16.61 -35.17 22.67
CA LYS A 21 15.35 -35.82 22.35
C LYS A 21 14.30 -34.74 22.50
N VAL A 22 14.05 -34.05 21.39
CA VAL A 22 12.90 -33.18 21.24
C VAL A 22 11.70 -34.05 21.61
N PRO A 23 10.86 -33.64 22.58
CA PRO A 23 9.68 -34.41 22.96
C PRO A 23 8.92 -34.81 21.69
N GLU A 24 8.59 -36.10 21.52
CA GLU A 24 8.00 -36.64 20.28
C GLU A 24 6.72 -35.89 19.87
N GLY A 25 6.05 -35.20 20.80
CA GLY A 25 4.90 -34.32 20.55
C GLY A 25 5.20 -32.91 20.00
N LEU A 26 6.46 -32.45 19.98
CA LEU A 26 6.86 -31.15 19.42
C LEU A 26 7.46 -31.24 18.02
N SER A 27 7.80 -32.44 17.55
CA SER A 27 8.28 -32.66 16.17
C SER A 27 7.22 -32.33 15.11
N HIS A 28 5.93 -32.41 15.50
CA HIS A 28 4.79 -32.09 14.65
C HIS A 28 4.54 -30.59 14.49
N PHE A 29 4.99 -29.76 15.45
CA PHE A 29 4.86 -28.30 15.34
C PHE A 29 5.88 -27.69 14.38
N ALA A 30 7.04 -28.34 14.18
CA ALA A 30 8.09 -27.83 13.31
C ALA A 30 7.91 -28.19 11.83
N LYS A 31 7.08 -29.18 11.49
CA LYS A 31 6.99 -29.72 10.12
C LYS A 31 5.80 -29.22 9.28
N ASN A 32 4.85 -28.50 9.89
CA ASN A 32 3.63 -28.05 9.19
C ASN A 32 3.37 -26.54 9.24
N LYS A 33 4.40 -25.72 9.49
CA LYS A 33 4.38 -24.33 9.04
C LYS A 33 5.36 -24.19 7.90
N LYS A 34 4.94 -24.63 6.70
CA LYS A 34 5.23 -23.77 5.55
C LYS A 34 4.53 -22.47 5.91
N GLU A 35 5.26 -21.53 6.51
CA GLU A 35 4.90 -20.14 6.35
C GLU A 35 4.69 -19.99 4.85
N GLU A 36 3.44 -19.87 4.42
CA GLU A 36 3.14 -19.32 3.11
C GLU A 36 3.75 -17.93 3.14
N ARG A 37 5.05 -17.86 2.81
CA ARG A 37 5.72 -16.63 2.47
C ARG A 37 4.95 -16.15 1.27
N ASP A 38 3.99 -15.29 1.57
CA ASP A 38 3.15 -14.64 0.59
C ASP A 38 4.03 -14.19 -0.57
N ASP A 39 3.84 -14.85 -1.72
CA ASP A 39 4.65 -14.61 -2.89
C ASP A 39 4.60 -13.10 -3.24
N PRO A 40 5.73 -12.47 -3.61
CA PRO A 40 5.78 -11.05 -3.91
C PRO A 40 4.68 -10.59 -4.88
N THR A 41 4.36 -11.40 -5.89
CA THR A 41 3.28 -11.11 -6.84
C THR A 41 1.91 -11.18 -6.17
N SER A 42 1.66 -12.14 -5.29
CA SER A 42 0.40 -12.24 -4.52
C SER A 42 0.19 -11.06 -3.57
N ARG A 43 1.27 -10.53 -2.98
CA ARG A 43 1.23 -9.28 -2.19
C ARG A 43 0.87 -8.07 -3.06
N LEU A 44 1.50 -7.94 -4.22
CA LEU A 44 1.23 -6.84 -5.15
C LEU A 44 -0.20 -6.88 -5.68
N LYS A 45 -0.75 -8.06 -5.99
CA LYS A 45 -2.15 -8.22 -6.41
C LYS A 45 -3.13 -7.76 -5.33
N ARG A 46 -2.94 -8.21 -4.08
CA ARG A 46 -3.79 -7.76 -2.96
C ARG A 46 -3.68 -6.24 -2.74
N LYS A 47 -2.48 -5.68 -2.86
CA LYS A 47 -2.29 -4.22 -2.73
C LYS A 47 -2.97 -3.45 -3.87
N ARG A 48 -2.90 -3.95 -5.11
CA ARG A 48 -3.65 -3.39 -6.26
C ARG A 48 -5.15 -3.40 -5.98
N ASP A 49 -5.68 -4.53 -5.52
CA ASP A 49 -7.12 -4.69 -5.28
C ASP A 49 -7.60 -3.80 -4.12
N ALA A 50 -6.79 -3.66 -3.06
CA ALA A 50 -7.03 -2.70 -1.99
C ALA A 50 -7.07 -1.26 -2.50
N LEU A 51 -6.07 -0.83 -3.29
CA LEU A 51 -6.04 0.52 -3.88
C LEU A 51 -7.22 0.78 -4.82
N ARG A 52 -7.67 -0.23 -5.58
CA ARG A 52 -8.87 -0.11 -6.43
C ARG A 52 -10.13 0.10 -5.58
N ASN A 53 -10.25 -0.58 -4.45
CA ASN A 53 -11.34 -0.37 -3.52
C ASN A 53 -11.28 1.01 -2.87
N GLU A 54 -10.10 1.46 -2.41
CA GLU A 54 -9.91 2.81 -1.86
C GLU A 54 -10.27 3.90 -2.90
N LEU A 55 -9.84 3.75 -4.15
CA LEU A 55 -10.20 4.68 -5.23
C LEU A 55 -11.71 4.72 -5.48
N ARG A 56 -12.39 3.57 -5.40
CA ARG A 56 -13.85 3.52 -5.51
C ARG A 56 -14.50 4.26 -4.35
N GLU A 57 -14.06 4.02 -3.12
CA GLU A 57 -14.59 4.70 -1.93
C GLU A 57 -14.37 6.22 -1.98
N ILE A 58 -13.21 6.68 -2.47
CA ILE A 58 -12.94 8.12 -2.67
C ILE A 58 -13.89 8.70 -3.72
N LYS A 59 -14.11 8.00 -4.84
CA LYS A 59 -15.05 8.43 -5.88
C LYS A 59 -16.49 8.46 -5.38
N ASP A 60 -16.90 7.44 -4.62
CA ASP A 60 -18.22 7.39 -4.02
C ASP A 60 -18.40 8.55 -3.03
N HIS A 61 -17.39 8.84 -2.22
CA HIS A 61 -17.39 9.99 -1.32
C HIS A 61 -17.48 11.32 -2.08
N LEU A 62 -16.68 11.54 -3.13
CA LEU A 62 -16.77 12.73 -3.98
C LEU A 62 -18.18 12.93 -4.53
N ASN A 63 -18.82 11.86 -5.01
CA ASN A 63 -20.19 11.90 -5.51
C ASN A 63 -21.25 12.22 -4.43
N THR A 64 -20.93 12.03 -3.15
CA THR A 64 -21.80 12.44 -2.03
C THR A 64 -21.60 13.90 -1.62
N LEU A 65 -20.49 14.54 -2.01
CA LEU A 65 -20.22 15.91 -1.61
C LEU A 65 -21.12 16.91 -2.35
N PRO A 66 -21.80 17.81 -1.63
CA PRO A 66 -22.64 18.82 -2.25
C PRO A 66 -21.77 19.82 -3.02
N GLY A 67 -22.20 20.15 -4.24
CA GLY A 67 -21.46 21.04 -5.12
C GLY A 67 -20.32 20.37 -5.89
N TYR A 68 -20.05 19.06 -5.68
CA TYR A 68 -18.95 18.37 -6.35
C TYR A 68 -19.00 18.52 -7.87
N LYS A 69 -20.16 18.23 -8.48
CA LYS A 69 -20.34 18.33 -9.93
C LYS A 69 -20.14 19.75 -10.42
N GLU A 70 -20.67 20.73 -9.70
CA GLU A 70 -20.50 22.14 -10.05
C GLU A 70 -19.03 22.61 -9.92
N TYR A 71 -18.29 22.12 -8.92
CA TYR A 71 -16.85 22.38 -8.81
C TYR A 71 -16.05 21.66 -9.91
N GLU A 72 -16.46 20.44 -10.28
CA GLU A 72 -15.87 19.65 -11.36
C GLU A 72 -16.08 20.33 -12.71
N ASP A 73 -17.29 20.83 -13.00
CA ASP A 73 -17.62 21.58 -14.21
C ASP A 73 -16.80 22.87 -14.32
N LEU A 74 -16.62 23.61 -13.21
CA LEU A 74 -15.79 24.81 -13.18
C LEU A 74 -14.31 24.48 -13.38
N ALA A 75 -13.83 23.35 -12.85
CA ALA A 75 -12.47 22.88 -13.10
C ALA A 75 -12.27 22.51 -14.57
N TRP A 76 -13.23 21.79 -15.17
CA TRP A 76 -13.20 21.42 -16.59
C TRP A 76 -13.17 22.65 -17.51
N ARG A 77 -14.04 23.63 -17.26
CA ARG A 77 -14.08 24.90 -18.01
C ARG A 77 -12.76 25.66 -17.95
N ARG A 78 -12.05 25.58 -16.83
CA ARG A 78 -10.71 26.17 -16.69
C ARG A 78 -9.67 25.41 -17.52
N GLU A 79 -9.77 24.09 -17.62
CA GLU A 79 -8.91 23.27 -18.48
C GLU A 79 -9.18 23.52 -19.97
N GLU A 80 -10.43 23.85 -20.34
CA GLU A 80 -10.81 24.29 -21.68
C GLU A 80 -10.30 25.70 -22.04
N GLY A 81 -9.64 26.38 -21.11
CA GLY A 81 -8.98 27.66 -21.35
C GLY A 81 -9.80 28.89 -20.95
N ILE A 82 -10.95 28.73 -20.27
CA ILE A 82 -11.66 29.86 -19.68
C ILE A 82 -10.80 30.46 -18.57
N SER A 83 -10.69 31.79 -18.57
CA SER A 83 -9.84 32.48 -17.61
C SER A 83 -10.37 32.36 -16.18
N LYS A 84 -9.48 32.46 -15.20
CA LYS A 84 -9.86 32.40 -13.79
C LYS A 84 -10.73 33.61 -13.42
N GLU A 85 -10.49 34.76 -14.04
CA GLU A 85 -11.26 35.98 -13.86
C GLU A 85 -12.72 35.78 -14.27
N GLU A 86 -12.96 35.14 -15.41
CA GLU A 86 -14.31 34.84 -15.92
C GLU A 86 -15.06 33.85 -15.02
N LEU A 87 -14.36 32.85 -14.48
CA LEU A 87 -14.96 31.86 -13.57
C LEU A 87 -15.05 32.35 -12.11
N SER A 88 -14.47 33.51 -11.78
CA SER A 88 -14.33 33.99 -10.39
C SER A 88 -15.70 34.22 -9.72
N ALA A 89 -16.65 34.81 -10.46
CA ALA A 89 -17.99 35.05 -9.95
C ALA A 89 -18.74 33.74 -9.66
N GLU A 90 -18.59 32.74 -10.55
CA GLU A 90 -19.19 31.43 -10.40
C GLU A 90 -18.58 30.65 -9.22
N PHE A 91 -17.26 30.68 -9.08
CA PHE A 91 -16.58 30.12 -7.89
C PHE A 91 -17.05 30.79 -6.60
N THR A 92 -17.22 32.12 -6.61
CA THR A 92 -17.68 32.86 -5.43
C THR A 92 -19.11 32.49 -5.08
N ALA A 93 -20.02 32.43 -6.06
CA ALA A 93 -21.40 32.01 -5.86
C ALA A 93 -21.47 30.57 -5.31
N LEU A 94 -20.62 29.68 -5.83
CA LEU A 94 -20.58 28.29 -5.39
C LEU A 94 -20.04 28.14 -3.97
N ASN A 95 -19.03 28.92 -3.59
CA ASN A 95 -18.50 28.96 -2.22
C ASN A 95 -19.50 29.55 -1.21
N VAL A 96 -20.39 30.45 -1.64
CA VAL A 96 -21.49 30.97 -0.80
C VAL A 96 -22.56 29.89 -0.61
N ARG A 97 -22.89 29.14 -1.66
CA ARG A 97 -23.90 28.07 -1.62
C ARG A 97 -23.41 26.83 -0.85
N PHE A 98 -22.12 26.52 -0.95
CA PHE A 98 -21.47 25.35 -0.37
C PHE A 98 -20.19 25.74 0.40
N PRO A 99 -20.34 26.38 1.56
CA PRO A 99 -19.19 26.87 2.34
C PRO A 99 -18.29 25.71 2.78
N GLY A 100 -16.99 25.84 2.53
CA GLY A 100 -15.97 24.85 2.89
C GLY A 100 -15.85 23.65 1.94
N MET A 101 -16.84 23.41 1.07
CA MET A 101 -16.86 22.23 0.20
C MET A 101 -15.76 22.25 -0.85
N ARG A 102 -15.33 23.43 -1.31
CA ARG A 102 -14.22 23.55 -2.27
C ARG A 102 -12.94 22.86 -1.79
N GLU A 103 -12.56 23.08 -0.53
CA GLU A 103 -11.34 22.49 0.03
C GLU A 103 -11.53 21.00 0.30
N GLU A 104 -12.74 20.57 0.65
CA GLU A 104 -13.08 19.16 0.84
C GLU A 104 -13.02 18.38 -0.48
N VAL A 105 -13.66 18.90 -1.54
CA VAL A 105 -13.59 18.36 -2.91
C VAL A 105 -12.15 18.32 -3.40
N LYS A 106 -11.39 19.41 -3.22
CA LYS A 106 -9.99 19.47 -3.62
C LYS A 106 -9.15 18.42 -2.88
N ARG A 107 -9.34 18.26 -1.57
CA ARG A 107 -8.60 17.28 -0.75
C ARG A 107 -8.92 15.85 -1.17
N ALA A 108 -10.19 15.54 -1.42
CA ALA A 108 -10.61 14.22 -1.87
C ALA A 108 -10.10 13.91 -3.29
N ALA A 109 -10.11 14.89 -4.19
CA ALA A 109 -9.52 14.77 -5.52
C ALA A 109 -7.99 14.53 -5.46
N GLU A 110 -7.27 15.27 -4.61
CA GLU A 110 -5.83 15.07 -4.38
C GLU A 110 -5.54 13.65 -3.85
N GLN A 111 -6.36 13.15 -2.91
CA GLN A 111 -6.24 11.77 -2.44
C GLN A 111 -6.47 10.75 -3.55
N ALA A 112 -7.48 10.97 -4.41
CA ALA A 112 -7.73 10.13 -5.57
C ALA A 112 -6.52 10.07 -6.50
N HIS A 113 -5.90 11.22 -6.82
CA HIS A 113 -4.71 11.29 -7.65
C HIS A 113 -3.53 10.52 -7.06
N VAL A 114 -3.24 10.72 -5.76
CA VAL A 114 -2.15 10.00 -5.08
C VAL A 114 -2.35 8.48 -5.13
N ARG A 115 -3.59 8.01 -4.91
CA ARG A 115 -3.92 6.58 -4.97
C ARG A 115 -3.88 6.02 -6.39
N GLN A 116 -4.26 6.83 -7.38
CA GLN A 116 -4.19 6.47 -8.79
C GLN A 116 -2.73 6.32 -9.25
N ASP A 117 -1.84 7.23 -8.84
CA ASP A 117 -0.40 7.12 -9.09
C ASP A 117 0.21 5.88 -8.44
N GLU A 118 -0.20 5.58 -7.20
CA GLU A 118 0.25 4.37 -6.50
C GLU A 118 -0.23 3.10 -7.20
N LEU A 119 -1.48 3.08 -7.66
CA LEU A 119 -2.04 1.98 -8.44
C LEU A 119 -1.25 1.77 -9.73
N ALA A 120 -0.98 2.84 -10.49
CA ALA A 120 -0.21 2.77 -11.73
C ALA A 120 1.20 2.21 -11.51
N ARG A 121 1.86 2.58 -10.40
CA ARG A 121 3.17 2.02 -10.02
C ARG A 121 3.10 0.52 -9.72
N ILE A 122 2.04 0.06 -9.04
CA ILE A 122 1.87 -1.36 -8.73
C ILE A 122 1.55 -2.16 -9.99
N GLU A 123 0.67 -1.64 -10.84
CA GLU A 123 0.35 -2.25 -12.13
C GLU A 123 1.59 -2.35 -13.02
N GLY A 124 2.42 -1.30 -13.06
CA GLY A 124 3.72 -1.31 -13.74
C GLY A 124 4.70 -2.36 -13.21
N LYS A 125 4.72 -2.62 -11.89
CA LYS A 125 5.53 -3.70 -11.29
C LYS A 125 4.98 -5.09 -11.66
N LEU A 126 3.67 -5.26 -11.62
CA LEU A 126 3.01 -6.51 -12.00
C LEU A 126 3.18 -6.83 -13.49
N SER A 127 3.20 -5.81 -14.36
CA SER A 127 3.49 -5.99 -15.78
C SER A 127 4.99 -6.18 -16.04
N GLY A 128 5.86 -5.50 -15.30
CA GLY A 128 7.32 -5.59 -15.46
C GLY A 128 7.91 -6.95 -15.09
N ASP A 129 7.29 -7.68 -14.16
CA ASP A 129 7.71 -9.04 -13.77
C ASP A 129 7.42 -10.09 -14.88
N SER A 130 6.60 -9.75 -15.87
CA SER A 130 6.42 -10.57 -17.08
C SER A 130 7.56 -10.42 -18.10
N GLY A 131 8.50 -9.47 -17.88
CA GLY A 131 9.58 -9.11 -18.80
C GLY A 131 10.93 -9.80 -18.56
N LEU A 132 11.15 -10.46 -17.42
CA LEU A 132 12.40 -11.19 -17.11
C LEU A 132 12.47 -12.60 -17.73
N LYS A 133 11.92 -12.78 -18.93
CA LYS A 133 12.07 -13.99 -19.76
C LYS A 133 12.63 -13.72 -21.16
N LYS A 134 13.42 -12.66 -21.33
CA LYS A 134 14.26 -12.46 -22.53
C LYS A 134 15.71 -12.16 -22.15
N ALA A 135 16.31 -13.13 -21.48
CA ALA A 135 17.76 -13.29 -21.43
C ALA A 135 18.02 -14.81 -21.45
N ALA A 136 17.85 -15.41 -22.62
CA ALA A 136 18.31 -16.74 -22.97
C ALA A 136 18.79 -16.69 -24.42
#